data_AF-A0A961I0J8-F1
#
_entry.id   AF-A0A961I0J8-F1
#
_cell.length_a   1.000
_cell.length_b   1.000
_cell.length_c   1.000
_cell.angle_alpha   90.00
_cell.angle_beta   90.00
_cell.angle_gamma   90.00
#
_symmetry.space_group_name_H-M   'P 1'
#
loop_
_entity.id
_entity.type
_entity.pdbx_description
1 polymer ?
#
loop_
_entity_poly.entity_id
_entity_poly.type
_entity_poly.pdbx_seq_one_letter_code
_entity_poly.pdbx_strand_id
1 'polypeptide(L)'
;MTWARLLRRKQRSDPRRPPFQLSARPMTIAIAAYGPNAGRAVCRGLRAAEILGRGAIGGFAVFSVIDRHGRHRQVSCQDGGIAALPLDDGCLAARYAAVISSGPNRPEPLSQFLVGAPDVGLVSGHRLPNRIGAAQRPVNLAALDRMASGLSP
;
A
#
# COMPACT_ATOMS: atom_id res chain seq x y z
N MET A 1 -47.40 6.37 -20.96
CA MET A 1 -46.01 6.91 -21.00
C MET A 1 -45.12 5.88 -21.68
N THR A 2 -44.70 6.14 -22.92
CA THR A 2 -44.04 5.16 -23.79
C THR A 2 -42.51 5.15 -23.59
N TRP A 3 -41.93 3.95 -23.52
CA TRP A 3 -40.50 3.63 -23.37
C TRP A 3 -39.55 4.42 -24.30
N ALA A 4 -40.04 4.94 -25.43
CA ALA A 4 -39.27 5.71 -26.40
C ALA A 4 -38.72 7.07 -25.87
N ARG A 5 -39.29 7.64 -24.78
CA ARG A 5 -38.80 8.91 -24.20
C ARG A 5 -37.59 8.73 -23.25
N LEU A 6 -37.39 7.55 -22.68
CA LEU A 6 -36.24 7.25 -21.80
C LEU A 6 -34.95 7.00 -22.57
N LEU A 7 -35.04 6.48 -23.79
CA LEU A 7 -33.87 6.18 -24.63
C LEU A 7 -33.26 7.43 -25.29
N ARG A 8 -34.05 8.49 -25.54
CA ARG A 8 -33.53 9.76 -26.13
C ARG A 8 -32.77 10.64 -25.13
N ARG A 9 -32.87 10.38 -23.81
CA ARG A 9 -32.04 11.07 -22.81
C ARG A 9 -30.63 10.48 -22.66
N LYS A 10 -30.36 9.30 -23.24
CA LYS A 10 -29.05 8.62 -23.16
C LYS A 10 -28.06 9.00 -24.27
N GLN A 11 -28.41 9.89 -25.19
CA GLN A 11 -27.58 10.26 -26.36
C GLN A 11 -27.39 11.77 -26.55
N ARG A 12 -27.20 12.52 -25.46
CA ARG A 12 -26.57 13.86 -25.56
C ARG A 12 -25.26 13.82 -24.77
N SER A 13 -24.18 13.50 -25.47
CA SER A 13 -22.81 13.72 -25.01
C SER A 13 -22.54 15.22 -25.01
N ASP A 14 -22.35 15.79 -23.81
CA ASP A 14 -21.88 17.16 -23.62
C ASP A 14 -20.42 17.26 -24.12
N PRO A 15 -20.12 18.09 -25.13
CA PRO A 15 -18.76 18.24 -25.66
C PRO A 15 -17.79 18.92 -24.68
N ARG A 16 -18.27 19.42 -23.53
CA ARG A 16 -17.44 19.98 -22.44
C ARG A 16 -17.06 18.95 -21.37
N ARG A 17 -17.54 17.71 -21.46
CA ARG A 17 -17.05 16.65 -20.58
C ARG A 17 -15.69 16.17 -21.11
N PRO A 18 -14.60 16.25 -20.32
CA PRO A 18 -13.36 15.59 -20.71
C PRO A 18 -13.66 14.10 -20.98
N PRO A 19 -12.96 13.47 -21.93
CA PRO A 19 -13.14 12.05 -22.19
C PRO A 19 -13.03 11.33 -20.86
N PHE A 20 -13.94 10.39 -20.60
CA PHE A 20 -13.92 9.52 -19.44
C PHE A 20 -12.51 8.93 -19.36
N GLN A 21 -11.62 9.51 -18.54
CA GLN A 21 -10.42 8.83 -18.11
C GLN A 21 -10.98 7.54 -17.52
N LEU A 22 -10.64 6.41 -18.12
CA LEU A 22 -10.85 5.12 -17.49
C LEU A 22 -10.11 5.23 -16.16
N SER A 23 -10.82 5.63 -15.11
CA SER A 23 -10.29 5.77 -13.76
C SER A 23 -9.64 4.43 -13.48
N ALA A 24 -8.31 4.41 -13.50
CA ALA A 24 -7.56 3.20 -13.30
C ALA A 24 -8.09 2.60 -12.00
N ARG A 25 -8.64 1.38 -12.08
CA ARG A 25 -9.30 0.76 -10.92
C ARG A 25 -8.35 0.86 -9.72
N PRO A 26 -8.82 1.37 -8.57
CA PRO A 26 -7.96 1.53 -7.41
C PRO A 26 -7.41 0.16 -7.03
N MET A 27 -6.09 0.03 -7.10
CA MET A 27 -5.37 -1.17 -6.71
C MET A 27 -4.53 -0.81 -5.50
N THR A 28 -4.54 -1.65 -4.48
CA THR A 28 -3.64 -1.55 -3.32
C THR A 28 -3.10 -2.93 -3.05
N ILE A 29 -1.79 -3.03 -2.97
CA ILE A 29 -1.09 -4.26 -2.65
C ILE A 29 -0.26 -4.04 -1.40
N ALA A 30 -0.24 -5.06 -0.53
CA ALA A 30 0.72 -5.16 0.54
C ALA A 30 1.37 -6.53 0.46
N ILE A 31 2.70 -6.58 0.61
CA ILE A 31 3.48 -7.81 0.57
C ILE A 31 4.37 -7.80 1.81
N ALA A 32 4.39 -8.90 2.56
CA ALA A 32 5.31 -9.12 3.66
C ALA A 32 6.03 -10.45 3.46
N ALA A 33 7.29 -10.51 3.88
CA ALA A 33 8.06 -11.73 3.89
C ALA A 33 8.94 -11.80 5.14
N TYR A 34 9.24 -13.04 5.54
CA TYR A 34 10.17 -13.35 6.60
C TYR A 34 11.14 -14.44 6.15
N GLY A 35 12.42 -14.24 6.46
CA GLY A 35 13.49 -15.17 6.11
C GLY A 35 14.71 -14.46 5.53
N PRO A 36 15.79 -15.21 5.20
CA PRO A 36 16.98 -14.61 4.57
C PRO A 36 16.60 -13.83 3.31
N ASN A 37 17.07 -12.59 3.20
CA ASN A 37 16.80 -11.70 2.06
C ASN A 37 15.30 -11.40 1.82
N ALA A 38 14.48 -11.36 2.88
CA ALA A 38 13.07 -10.99 2.77
C ALA A 38 12.90 -9.63 2.07
N GLY A 39 13.80 -8.68 2.31
CA GLY A 39 13.80 -7.39 1.61
C GLY A 39 13.86 -7.52 0.09
N ARG A 40 14.76 -8.34 -0.45
CA ARG A 40 14.84 -8.64 -1.89
C ARG A 40 13.57 -9.34 -2.39
N ALA A 41 13.01 -10.27 -1.63
CA ALA A 41 11.79 -10.98 -2.00
C ALA A 41 10.59 -10.02 -2.14
N VAL A 42 10.40 -9.13 -1.16
CA VAL A 42 9.36 -8.10 -1.17
C VAL A 42 9.56 -7.12 -2.32
N CYS A 43 10.78 -6.63 -2.52
CA CYS A 43 11.11 -5.72 -3.62
C CYS A 43 10.81 -6.34 -5.00
N ARG A 44 11.25 -7.59 -5.22
CA ARG A 44 10.94 -8.33 -6.46
C ARG A 44 9.45 -8.58 -6.63
N GLY A 45 8.75 -8.93 -5.55
CA GLY A 45 7.31 -9.14 -5.54
C GLY A 45 6.53 -7.89 -5.96
N LEU A 46 6.87 -6.74 -5.38
CA LEU A 46 6.22 -5.48 -5.77
C LEU A 46 6.55 -5.09 -7.21
N ARG A 47 7.82 -5.21 -7.62
CA ARG A 47 8.23 -4.94 -9.00
C ARG A 47 7.48 -5.82 -10.00
N ALA A 48 7.30 -7.10 -9.70
CA ALA A 48 6.51 -8.00 -10.53
C ALA A 48 5.03 -7.58 -10.58
N ALA A 49 4.46 -7.18 -9.45
CA ALA A 49 3.09 -6.66 -9.39
C ALA A 49 2.90 -5.36 -10.18
N GLU A 50 3.89 -4.47 -10.19
CA GLU A 50 3.87 -3.23 -10.98
C GLU A 50 3.98 -3.50 -12.49
N ILE A 51 4.81 -4.48 -12.90
CA ILE A 51 4.98 -4.85 -14.31
C ILE A 51 3.75 -5.60 -14.87
N LEU A 52 3.19 -6.53 -14.08
CA LEU A 52 2.12 -7.43 -14.53
C LEU A 52 0.72 -6.91 -14.19
N GLY A 53 0.63 -6.02 -13.20
CA GLY A 53 -0.62 -5.46 -12.70
C GLY A 53 -1.30 -4.56 -13.71
N ARG A 54 -2.63 -4.46 -13.59
CA ARG A 54 -3.45 -3.50 -14.34
C ARG A 54 -4.17 -2.60 -13.36
N GLY A 55 -4.23 -1.30 -13.63
CA GLY A 55 -4.86 -0.32 -12.75
C GLY A 55 -3.84 0.58 -12.07
N ALA A 56 -4.25 1.24 -10.99
CA ALA A 56 -3.44 2.24 -10.32
C ALA A 56 -2.47 1.54 -9.34
N ILE A 57 -1.29 1.12 -9.83
CA ILE A 57 -0.15 0.58 -9.07
C ILE A 57 1.15 1.24 -9.57
N GLY A 58 2.18 1.32 -8.74
CA GLY A 58 3.44 2.02 -9.07
C GLY A 58 3.45 3.51 -8.73
N GLY A 59 2.48 3.98 -7.93
CA GLY A 59 2.46 5.33 -7.37
C GLY A 59 3.14 5.36 -6.00
N PHE A 60 2.38 5.63 -4.95
CA PHE A 60 2.93 5.64 -3.59
C PHE A 60 3.46 4.26 -3.19
N ALA A 61 4.53 4.25 -2.40
CA ALA A 61 5.04 3.05 -1.77
C ALA A 61 5.62 3.37 -0.39
N VAL A 62 5.43 2.45 0.56
CA VAL A 62 6.08 2.48 1.88
C VAL A 62 6.71 1.12 2.08
N PHE A 63 8.03 1.10 2.23
CA PHE A 63 8.82 -0.11 2.46
C PHE A 63 9.44 -0.05 3.85
N SER A 64 9.24 -1.11 4.61
CA SER A 64 9.62 -1.18 6.00
C SER A 64 10.35 -2.48 6.28
N VAL A 65 11.40 -2.39 7.11
CA VAL A 65 12.18 -3.54 7.54
C VAL A 65 12.45 -3.51 9.03
N ILE A 66 12.70 -4.68 9.60
CA ILE A 66 13.45 -4.80 10.85
C ILE A 66 14.84 -5.32 10.44
N ASP A 67 15.86 -4.48 10.63
CA ASP A 67 17.22 -4.76 10.19
C ASP A 67 17.89 -5.85 11.04
N ARG A 68 19.10 -6.26 10.67
CA ARG A 68 19.87 -7.29 11.40
C ARG A 68 20.20 -6.93 12.85
N HIS A 69 20.07 -5.66 13.21
CA HIS A 69 20.29 -5.13 14.57
C HIS A 69 18.97 -4.97 15.33
N GLY A 70 17.86 -5.49 14.82
CA GLY A 70 16.54 -5.37 15.42
C GLY A 70 15.89 -4.00 15.23
N ARG A 71 16.50 -3.08 14.45
CA ARG A 71 15.99 -1.72 14.32
C ARG A 71 14.97 -1.63 13.21
N HIS A 72 13.86 -0.94 13.48
CA HIS A 72 12.89 -0.57 12.47
C HIS A 72 13.45 0.53 11.56
N ARG A 73 13.42 0.30 10.25
CA ARG A 73 13.77 1.29 9.22
C ARG A 73 12.64 1.35 8.21
N GLN A 74 12.37 2.56 7.71
CA GLN A 74 11.33 2.78 6.72
C GLN A 74 11.77 3.81 5.69
N VAL A 75 11.40 3.56 4.43
CA VAL A 75 11.53 4.50 3.33
C VAL A 75 10.22 4.54 2.55
N SER A 76 9.91 5.67 1.93
CA SER A 76 8.64 5.87 1.24
C SER A 76 8.74 6.91 0.13
N CYS A 77 7.83 6.83 -0.83
CA CYS A 77 7.64 7.82 -1.88
C CYS A 77 6.14 7.98 -2.18
N GLN A 78 5.75 9.15 -2.68
CA GLN A 78 4.38 9.42 -3.16
C GLN A 78 4.13 8.89 -4.57
N ASP A 79 5.19 8.82 -5.39
CA ASP A 79 5.12 8.47 -6.80
C ASP A 79 6.37 7.68 -7.21
N GLY A 80 6.25 6.87 -8.26
CA GLY A 80 7.32 6.05 -8.84
C GLY A 80 7.51 4.66 -8.23
N GLY A 81 6.66 4.25 -7.28
CA GLY A 81 6.58 2.87 -6.80
C GLY A 81 7.90 2.35 -6.22
N ILE A 82 8.18 1.06 -6.42
CA ILE A 82 9.41 0.43 -5.92
C ILE A 82 10.68 1.10 -6.47
N ALA A 83 10.63 1.67 -7.68
CA ALA A 83 11.81 2.23 -8.36
C ALA A 83 12.25 3.58 -7.77
N ALA A 84 11.34 4.33 -7.14
CA ALA A 84 11.64 5.60 -6.49
C ALA A 84 12.09 5.46 -5.03
N LEU A 85 12.02 4.26 -4.44
CA LEU A 85 12.42 4.04 -3.06
C LEU A 85 13.95 3.99 -2.91
N PRO A 86 14.54 4.71 -1.94
CA PRO A 86 15.97 4.68 -1.66
C PRO A 86 16.36 3.42 -0.87
N LEU A 87 16.26 2.24 -1.49
CA LEU A 87 16.57 0.96 -0.88
C LEU A 87 18.07 0.65 -0.94
N ASP A 88 18.72 0.61 0.22
CA ASP A 88 20.10 0.14 0.35
C ASP A 88 20.19 -1.39 0.55
N ASP A 89 21.41 -1.93 0.50
CA ASP A 89 21.66 -3.35 0.72
C ASP A 89 21.20 -3.84 2.10
N GLY A 90 21.19 -2.96 3.10
CA GLY A 90 20.68 -3.26 4.44
C GLY A 90 19.18 -3.54 4.43
N CYS A 91 18.40 -2.74 3.70
CA CYS A 91 16.98 -2.98 3.48
C CYS A 91 16.75 -4.27 2.70
N LEU A 92 17.54 -4.52 1.65
CA LEU A 92 17.37 -5.68 0.79
C LEU A 92 17.73 -7.01 1.49
N ALA A 93 18.76 -7.00 2.35
CA ALA A 93 19.20 -8.18 3.11
C ALA A 93 18.36 -8.44 4.38
N ALA A 94 17.46 -7.54 4.77
CA ALA A 94 16.69 -7.65 6.00
C ALA A 94 15.87 -8.94 6.07
N ARG A 95 15.74 -9.49 7.29
CA ARG A 95 15.01 -10.73 7.56
C ARG A 95 13.50 -10.54 7.66
N TYR A 96 13.07 -9.36 8.07
CA TYR A 96 11.66 -8.96 8.11
C TYR A 96 11.50 -7.78 7.17
N ALA A 97 10.62 -7.92 6.19
CA ALA A 97 10.35 -6.85 5.24
C ALA A 97 8.86 -6.83 4.90
N ALA A 98 8.33 -5.63 4.70
CA ALA A 98 6.99 -5.41 4.20
C ALA A 98 6.98 -4.18 3.29
N VAL A 99 6.04 -4.17 2.34
CA VAL A 99 5.74 -3.03 1.50
C VAL A 99 4.24 -2.88 1.34
N ILE A 100 3.76 -1.65 1.28
CA ILE A 100 2.42 -1.31 0.77
C ILE A 100 2.57 -0.33 -0.39
N SER A 101 1.81 -0.54 -1.46
CA SER A 101 1.81 0.35 -2.62
C SER A 101 0.43 0.46 -3.27
N SER A 102 0.19 1.59 -3.93
CA SER A 102 -1.01 1.88 -4.73
C SER A 102 -0.74 3.06 -5.67
N GLY A 103 -1.61 3.31 -6.63
CA GLY A 103 -1.35 4.30 -7.69
C GLY A 103 -1.51 5.79 -7.35
N PRO A 104 -2.59 6.27 -6.69
CA PRO A 104 -2.68 7.70 -6.35
C PRO A 104 -1.87 8.05 -5.10
N ASN A 105 -1.37 9.30 -5.05
CA ASN A 105 -0.78 9.91 -3.86
C ASN A 105 -1.69 9.75 -2.64
N ARG A 106 -1.08 9.62 -1.46
CA ARG A 106 -1.80 9.44 -0.21
C ARG A 106 -1.58 10.60 0.75
N PRO A 107 -2.52 10.84 1.68
CA PRO A 107 -2.29 11.78 2.76
C PRO A 107 -1.01 11.44 3.53
N GLU A 108 -0.17 12.44 3.73
CA GLU A 108 1.00 12.33 4.62
C GLU A 108 0.56 12.30 6.10
N PRO A 109 1.37 11.74 7.01
CA PRO A 109 2.63 11.03 6.74
C PRO A 109 2.40 9.64 6.13
N LEU A 110 3.15 9.24 5.11
CA LEU A 110 2.99 7.91 4.47
C LEU A 110 3.23 6.74 5.44
N SER A 111 4.02 6.95 6.49
CA SER A 111 4.27 5.97 7.55
C SER A 111 3.00 5.41 8.19
N GLN A 112 1.88 6.14 8.12
CA GLN A 112 0.60 5.67 8.64
C GLN A 112 0.04 4.44 7.91
N PHE A 113 0.50 4.12 6.69
CA PHE A 113 -0.01 3.00 5.90
C PHE A 113 0.69 1.66 6.16
N LEU A 114 1.87 1.69 6.78
CA LEU A 114 2.64 0.52 7.18
C LEU A 114 3.40 0.89 8.45
N VAL A 115 2.92 0.39 9.58
CA VAL A 115 3.52 0.64 10.89
C VAL A 115 4.46 -0.52 11.24
N GLY A 116 5.44 -0.25 12.08
CA GLY A 116 6.36 -1.26 12.57
C GLY A 116 6.91 -0.89 13.93
N ALA A 117 7.32 -1.89 14.68
CA ALA A 117 8.06 -1.72 15.93
C ALA A 117 9.19 -2.75 16.02
N PRO A 118 10.38 -2.36 16.53
CA PRO A 118 11.45 -3.28 16.90
C PRO A 118 10.92 -4.45 17.74
N ASP A 119 11.44 -5.65 17.50
CA ASP A 119 11.11 -6.89 18.23
C ASP A 119 9.63 -7.31 18.28
N VAL A 120 8.74 -6.56 17.62
CA VAL A 120 7.30 -6.85 17.53
C VAL A 120 6.92 -7.30 16.13
N GLY A 121 7.16 -6.47 15.11
CA GLY A 121 6.82 -6.80 13.74
C GLY A 121 6.41 -5.60 12.88
N LEU A 122 5.85 -5.92 11.71
CA LEU A 122 5.42 -4.97 10.68
C LEU A 122 3.94 -5.22 10.37
N VAL A 123 3.13 -4.16 10.36
CA VAL A 123 1.68 -4.27 10.16
C VAL A 123 1.22 -3.29 9.09
N SER A 124 0.57 -3.84 8.07
CA SER A 124 -0.23 -3.09 7.09
C SER A 124 -1.64 -3.70 7.03
N GLY A 125 -2.41 -3.38 6.00
CA GLY A 125 -3.77 -3.85 5.81
C GLY A 125 -4.30 -3.56 4.42
N HIS A 126 -5.38 -4.24 4.04
CA HIS A 126 -6.00 -4.06 2.73
C HIS A 126 -6.86 -2.77 2.73
N ARG A 127 -6.49 -1.80 1.88
CA ARG A 127 -7.17 -0.51 1.58
C ARG A 127 -6.97 0.65 2.56
N LEU A 128 -7.34 0.50 3.84
CA LEU A 128 -7.31 1.59 4.83
C LEU A 128 -6.74 1.09 6.19
N PRO A 129 -5.46 0.70 6.24
CA PRO A 129 -4.83 0.22 7.47
C PRO A 129 -4.82 1.25 8.60
N ASN A 130 -4.89 2.54 8.26
CA ASN A 130 -4.92 3.66 9.19
C ASN A 130 -6.34 4.06 9.64
N ARG A 131 -7.39 3.34 9.21
CA ARG A 131 -8.77 3.65 9.64
C ARG A 131 -8.89 3.50 11.16
N ILE A 132 -9.58 4.44 11.79
CA ILE A 132 -9.95 4.36 13.22
C ILE A 132 -10.91 3.20 13.44
N GLY A 133 -10.50 2.23 14.27
CA GLY A 133 -11.30 1.08 14.67
C GLY A 133 -12.11 1.33 15.95
N ALA A 134 -12.74 0.28 16.47
CA ALA A 134 -13.59 0.34 17.67
C ALA A 134 -12.86 0.88 18.91
N ALA A 135 -11.56 0.61 19.02
CA ALA A 135 -10.71 1.11 20.11
C ALA A 135 -10.31 2.59 19.97
N GLN A 136 -10.96 3.36 19.08
CA GLN A 136 -10.63 4.76 18.78
C GLN A 136 -9.16 4.98 18.37
N ARG A 137 -8.55 3.93 17.79
CA ARG A 137 -7.16 3.92 17.31
C ARG A 137 -7.08 3.36 15.89
N PRO A 138 -6.07 3.76 15.09
CA PRO A 138 -5.81 3.13 13.79
C PRO A 138 -5.69 1.61 13.92
N VAL A 139 -6.38 0.86 13.06
CA VAL A 139 -6.45 -0.62 13.16
C VAL A 139 -5.07 -1.29 13.04
N ASN A 140 -4.16 -0.75 12.25
CA ASN A 140 -2.79 -1.25 12.15
C ASN A 140 -1.97 -1.05 13.43
N LEU A 141 -2.14 0.07 14.13
CA LEU A 141 -1.51 0.31 15.43
C LEU A 141 -2.12 -0.60 16.50
N ALA A 142 -3.43 -0.80 16.49
CA ALA A 142 -4.10 -1.70 17.44
C ALA A 142 -3.62 -3.15 17.27
N ALA A 143 -3.44 -3.62 16.03
CA ALA A 143 -2.86 -4.93 15.76
C ALA A 143 -1.40 -5.03 16.23
N LEU A 144 -0.59 -3.98 16.03
CA LEU A 144 0.79 -3.92 16.51
C LEU A 144 0.87 -3.98 18.04
N ASP A 145 -0.02 -3.27 18.75
CA ASP A 145 -0.10 -3.32 20.22
C ASP A 145 -0.47 -4.73 20.74
N ARG A 146 -1.39 -5.41 20.05
CA ARG A 146 -1.77 -6.80 20.36
C ARG A 146 -0.58 -7.74 20.18
N MET A 147 0.14 -7.61 19.07
CA MET A 147 1.38 -8.37 18.82
C MET A 147 2.42 -8.12 19.90
N ALA A 148 2.62 -6.86 20.31
CA ALA A 148 3.55 -6.50 21.38
C ALA A 148 3.18 -7.13 22.74
N SER A 149 1.88 -7.38 22.94
CA SER A 149 1.35 -8.03 24.14
C SER A 149 1.32 -9.57 24.03
N GLY A 150 1.88 -10.15 22.96
CA GLY A 150 1.86 -11.60 22.70
C GLY A 150 0.49 -12.14 22.29
N LEU A 151 -0.45 -11.26 21.94
CA LEU A 151 -1.78 -11.64 21.46
C LEU A 151 -1.80 -11.72 19.94
N SER A 152 -2.79 -12.44 19.40
CA SER A 152 -3.06 -12.41 17.96
C SER A 152 -3.48 -11.00 17.54
N PRO A 153 -2.99 -10.49 16.38
CA PRO A 153 -3.32 -9.17 15.87
C PRO A 153 -4.81 -8.98 15.57
#